data_AF-A0A3D1ZDA1-F1
#
_entry.id   AF-A0A3D1ZDA1-F1
#
_cell.length_a   1.000
_cell.length_b   1.000
_cell.length_c   1.000
_cell.angle_alpha   90.00
_cell.angle_beta   90.00
_cell.angle_gamma   90.00
#
_symmetry.space_group_name_H-M   'P 1'
#
loop_
_entity.id
_entity.type
_entity.pdbx_description
1 polymer ?
#
loop_
_entity_poly.entity_id
_entity_poly.type
_entity_poly.pdbx_seq_one_letter_code
_entity_poly.pdbx_strand_id
1 'polypeptide(L)'
;AMMTERAHDQGMQVIGMAGAVRHAERHVAANVDIITAQGTEAGGHTGYISTMVLVPQVVDAVAPMPVLAAGGIGSGRHLATALALGAQGAWVGTAFLTSEETNIPDDHQQQILRGQSSDFTTSKFMSGKNQRSYNNAVKQAWADSGLENLAMPLQGILQEPFTRAAKAAGRY
;
A
#
# COMPACT_ATOMS: atom_id res chain seq x y z
N ALA A 1 -10.52 -12.65 -15.94
CA ALA A 1 -11.44 -13.72 -15.54
C ALA A 1 -10.70 -15.04 -15.25
N MET A 2 -9.82 -15.54 -16.14
CA MET A 2 -9.16 -16.85 -15.98
C MET A 2 -8.49 -17.15 -14.63
N MET A 3 -7.83 -16.19 -13.97
CA MET A 3 -7.18 -16.46 -12.67
C MET A 3 -8.17 -16.52 -11.51
N THR A 4 -9.19 -15.66 -11.51
CA THR A 4 -10.24 -15.66 -10.48
C THR A 4 -11.05 -16.95 -10.57
N GLU A 5 -11.46 -17.34 -11.78
CA GLU A 5 -12.19 -18.60 -12.02
C GLU A 5 -11.39 -19.80 -11.50
N ARG A 6 -10.10 -19.89 -11.85
CA ARG A 6 -9.23 -20.97 -11.35
C ARG A 6 -9.09 -20.98 -9.83
N ALA A 7 -9.11 -19.82 -9.17
CA ALA A 7 -9.07 -19.76 -7.71
C ALA A 7 -10.40 -20.25 -7.11
N HIS A 8 -11.52 -19.83 -7.68
CA HIS A 8 -12.86 -20.28 -7.29
C HIS A 8 -13.08 -21.77 -7.51
N ASP A 9 -12.56 -22.36 -8.58
CA ASP A 9 -12.58 -23.81 -8.83
C ASP A 9 -11.85 -24.61 -7.73
N GLN A 10 -10.96 -23.98 -6.98
CA GLN A 10 -10.26 -24.55 -5.83
C GLN A 10 -10.90 -24.16 -4.48
N GLY A 11 -12.07 -23.51 -4.50
CA GLY A 11 -12.77 -23.05 -3.31
C GLY A 11 -12.10 -21.87 -2.60
N MET A 12 -11.19 -21.15 -3.28
CA MET A 12 -10.50 -19.99 -2.70
C MET A 12 -11.36 -18.72 -2.83
N GLN A 13 -11.09 -17.75 -1.95
CA GLN A 13 -11.60 -16.39 -2.09
C GLN A 13 -10.50 -15.48 -2.66
N VAL A 14 -10.89 -14.51 -3.47
CA VAL A 14 -10.01 -13.55 -4.12
C VAL A 14 -10.26 -12.17 -3.55
N ILE A 15 -9.19 -11.51 -3.12
CA ILE A 15 -9.21 -10.15 -2.59
C ILE A 15 -8.49 -9.22 -3.56
N GLY A 16 -9.16 -8.15 -3.98
CA GLY A 16 -8.65 -7.17 -4.95
C GLY A 16 -8.37 -5.82 -4.29
N MET A 17 -7.15 -5.31 -4.41
CA MET A 17 -6.78 -4.00 -3.88
C MET A 17 -7.13 -2.86 -4.84
N ALA A 18 -7.79 -1.82 -4.35
CA ALA A 18 -8.24 -0.67 -5.13
C ALA A 18 -7.80 0.65 -4.50
N GLY A 19 -6.96 1.41 -5.22
CA GLY A 19 -6.61 2.80 -4.86
C GLY A 19 -7.48 3.88 -5.52
N ALA A 20 -8.55 3.49 -6.23
CA ALA A 20 -9.52 4.37 -6.89
C ALA A 20 -10.79 3.57 -7.21
N VAL A 21 -11.95 4.23 -7.32
CA VAL A 21 -13.25 3.60 -7.63
C VAL A 21 -13.19 2.73 -8.89
N ARG A 22 -12.63 3.26 -10.00
CA ARG A 22 -12.46 2.50 -11.26
C ARG A 22 -11.66 1.20 -11.11
N HIS A 23 -10.78 1.10 -10.10
CA HIS A 23 -10.05 -0.14 -9.84
C HIS A 23 -10.96 -1.17 -9.17
N ALA A 24 -11.80 -0.73 -8.24
CA ALA A 24 -12.80 -1.57 -7.58
C ALA A 24 -13.85 -2.09 -8.58
N GLU A 25 -14.38 -1.24 -9.46
CA GLU A 25 -15.31 -1.65 -10.53
C GLU A 25 -14.69 -2.71 -11.45
N ARG A 26 -13.40 -2.57 -11.79
CA ARG A 26 -12.67 -3.57 -12.57
C ARG A 26 -12.48 -4.89 -11.83
N HIS A 27 -12.28 -4.85 -10.51
CA HIS A 27 -12.21 -6.06 -9.69
C HIS A 27 -13.56 -6.76 -9.61
N VAL A 28 -14.66 -6.02 -9.47
CA VAL A 28 -16.03 -6.55 -9.55
C VAL A 28 -16.26 -7.24 -10.90
N ALA A 29 -15.90 -6.57 -12.01
CA ALA A 29 -15.99 -7.16 -13.35
C ALA A 29 -15.07 -8.38 -13.56
N ALA A 30 -14.09 -8.59 -12.67
CA ALA A 30 -13.19 -9.73 -12.67
C ALA A 30 -13.59 -10.82 -11.64
N ASN A 31 -14.79 -10.75 -11.07
CA ASN A 31 -15.35 -11.68 -10.08
C ASN A 31 -14.51 -11.79 -8.78
N VAL A 32 -13.88 -10.70 -8.35
CA VAL A 32 -13.24 -10.66 -7.02
C VAL A 32 -14.31 -10.73 -5.91
N ASP A 33 -14.01 -11.38 -4.79
CA ASP A 33 -14.98 -11.58 -3.69
C ASP A 33 -14.98 -10.43 -2.67
N ILE A 34 -13.81 -9.82 -2.42
CA ILE A 34 -13.62 -8.76 -1.43
C ILE A 34 -12.75 -7.64 -2.02
N ILE A 35 -13.17 -6.39 -1.85
CA ILE A 35 -12.35 -5.23 -2.24
C ILE A 35 -11.57 -4.70 -1.03
N THR A 36 -10.27 -4.45 -1.20
CA THR A 36 -9.48 -3.69 -0.24
C THR A 36 -9.29 -2.26 -0.74
N ALA A 37 -10.05 -1.30 -0.20
CA ALA A 37 -9.97 0.12 -0.54
C ALA A 37 -8.77 0.77 0.16
N GLN A 38 -7.69 1.03 -0.58
CA GLN A 38 -6.42 1.50 -0.02
C GLN A 38 -6.19 2.99 -0.28
N GLY A 39 -6.24 3.79 0.79
CA GLY A 39 -5.93 5.21 0.75
C GLY A 39 -4.44 5.53 0.73
N THR A 40 -4.12 6.79 0.38
CA THR A 40 -2.74 7.33 0.27
C THR A 40 -1.92 7.22 1.56
N GLU A 41 -2.59 7.07 2.70
CA GLU A 41 -1.98 6.86 4.02
C GLU A 41 -1.28 5.50 4.15
N ALA A 42 -1.62 4.51 3.30
CA ALA A 42 -0.99 3.20 3.30
C ALA A 42 0.51 3.25 3.00
N GLY A 43 1.28 2.38 3.67
CA GLY A 43 2.69 2.15 3.35
C GLY A 43 2.88 1.34 2.07
N GLY A 44 4.04 1.46 1.43
CA GLY A 44 4.34 0.79 0.16
C GLY A 44 3.61 1.43 -1.02
N HIS A 45 3.38 0.67 -2.10
CA HIS A 45 2.64 1.18 -3.27
C HIS A 45 1.23 1.59 -2.89
N THR A 46 0.87 2.82 -3.20
CA THR A 46 -0.43 3.40 -2.84
C THR A 46 -0.95 4.39 -3.88
N GLY A 47 -2.27 4.59 -3.88
CA GLY A 47 -2.96 5.58 -4.70
C GLY A 47 -2.73 7.02 -4.21
N TYR A 48 -3.56 7.93 -4.70
CA TYR A 48 -3.48 9.37 -4.37
C TYR A 48 -4.67 9.87 -3.54
N ILE A 49 -5.73 9.07 -3.43
CA ILE A 49 -6.97 9.44 -2.73
C ILE A 49 -6.82 9.00 -1.28
N SER A 50 -7.16 9.86 -0.31
CA SER A 50 -7.08 9.54 1.11
C SER A 50 -8.11 8.50 1.53
N THR A 51 -7.82 7.73 2.59
CA THR A 51 -8.71 6.68 3.11
C THR A 51 -10.10 7.22 3.43
N MET A 52 -10.17 8.40 4.07
CA MET A 52 -11.44 9.05 4.43
C MET A 52 -12.36 9.31 3.23
N VAL A 53 -11.78 9.60 2.06
CA VAL A 53 -12.53 9.89 0.83
C VAL A 53 -12.77 8.62 0.02
N LEU A 54 -11.75 7.78 -0.12
CA LEU A 54 -11.79 6.61 -1.00
C LEU A 54 -12.74 5.53 -0.49
N VAL A 55 -12.70 5.23 0.80
CA VAL A 55 -13.44 4.09 1.38
C VAL A 55 -14.96 4.19 1.11
N PRO A 56 -15.66 5.28 1.48
CA PRO A 56 -17.10 5.34 1.24
C PRO A 56 -17.45 5.33 -0.26
N GLN A 57 -16.64 5.99 -1.10
CA GLN A 57 -16.85 5.96 -2.55
C GLN A 57 -16.73 4.55 -3.14
N VAL A 58 -15.78 3.75 -2.66
CA VAL A 58 -15.62 2.36 -3.09
C VAL A 58 -16.77 1.50 -2.58
N VAL A 59 -17.16 1.65 -1.31
CA VAL A 59 -18.30 0.94 -0.70
C VAL A 59 -19.57 1.17 -1.53
N ASP A 60 -19.91 2.42 -1.82
CA ASP A 60 -21.11 2.76 -2.58
C ASP A 60 -21.07 2.19 -4.01
N ALA A 61 -19.90 2.21 -4.66
CA ALA A 61 -19.75 1.78 -6.05
C ALA A 61 -19.83 0.26 -6.25
N VAL A 62 -19.49 -0.53 -5.22
CA VAL A 62 -19.42 -2.01 -5.33
C VAL A 62 -20.45 -2.75 -4.48
N ALA A 63 -21.31 -2.02 -3.77
CA ALA A 63 -22.36 -2.62 -2.97
C ALA A 63 -23.19 -3.65 -3.79
N PRO A 64 -23.51 -4.82 -3.23
CA PRO A 64 -23.34 -5.23 -1.82
C PRO A 64 -22.01 -5.95 -1.50
N MET A 65 -21.00 -5.89 -2.36
CA MET A 65 -19.72 -6.60 -2.15
C MET A 65 -18.97 -6.10 -0.90
N PRO A 66 -18.38 -6.99 -0.08
CA PRO A 66 -17.61 -6.59 1.09
C PRO A 66 -16.37 -5.75 0.75
N VAL A 67 -16.15 -4.69 1.53
CA VAL A 67 -14.99 -3.80 1.42
C VAL A 67 -14.21 -3.78 2.74
N LEU A 68 -12.89 -3.95 2.64
CA LEU A 68 -11.92 -3.70 3.71
C LEU A 68 -11.27 -2.33 3.50
N ALA A 69 -11.28 -1.48 4.50
CA ALA A 69 -10.54 -0.22 4.47
C ALA A 69 -9.03 -0.48 4.70
N ALA A 70 -8.16 0.21 3.97
CA ALA A 70 -6.72 0.10 4.14
C ALA A 70 -6.03 1.47 4.06
N GLY A 71 -4.97 1.63 4.87
CA GLY A 71 -4.20 2.87 4.95
C GLY A 71 -4.56 3.72 6.18
N GLY A 72 -3.55 3.98 7.02
CA GLY A 72 -3.71 4.77 8.25
C GLY A 72 -4.33 4.02 9.44
N ILE A 73 -4.68 2.73 9.30
CA ILE A 73 -5.35 1.96 10.34
C ILE A 73 -4.33 1.24 11.21
N GLY A 74 -4.18 1.70 12.46
CA GLY A 74 -3.27 1.10 13.45
C GLY A 74 -3.81 1.11 14.89
N SER A 75 -5.08 1.45 15.11
CA SER A 75 -5.68 1.47 16.45
C SER A 75 -7.18 1.21 16.36
N GLY A 76 -7.83 0.93 17.50
CA GLY A 76 -9.28 0.71 17.57
C GLY A 76 -10.09 1.93 17.10
N ARG A 77 -9.60 3.16 17.30
CA ARG A 77 -10.26 4.38 16.81
C ARG A 77 -10.27 4.41 15.28
N HIS A 78 -9.16 4.04 14.64
CA HIS A 78 -9.08 3.97 13.18
C HIS A 78 -9.98 2.87 12.61
N LEU A 79 -10.07 1.71 13.28
CA LEU A 79 -10.99 0.65 12.89
C LEU A 79 -12.46 1.10 13.02
N ALA A 80 -12.82 1.78 14.11
CA ALA A 80 -14.16 2.33 14.28
C ALA A 80 -14.50 3.33 13.16
N THR A 81 -13.55 4.18 12.75
CA THR A 81 -13.73 5.06 11.59
C THR A 81 -13.92 4.27 10.29
N ALA A 82 -13.15 3.23 10.03
CA ALA A 82 -13.33 2.39 8.84
C ALA A 82 -14.75 1.78 8.77
N LEU A 83 -15.25 1.25 9.89
CA LEU A 83 -16.60 0.71 9.99
C LEU A 83 -17.66 1.80 9.80
N ALA A 84 -17.45 2.99 10.37
CA ALA A 84 -18.35 4.14 10.20
C ALA A 84 -18.39 4.65 8.75
N LEU A 85 -17.33 4.46 7.97
CA LEU A 85 -17.27 4.78 6.54
C LEU A 85 -17.94 3.70 5.66
N GLY A 86 -18.53 2.65 6.25
CA GLY A 86 -19.27 1.61 5.55
C GLY A 86 -18.46 0.38 5.17
N ALA A 87 -17.17 0.31 5.51
CA ALA A 87 -16.37 -0.90 5.31
C ALA A 87 -16.78 -2.01 6.31
N GLN A 88 -16.62 -3.26 5.92
CA GLN A 88 -16.92 -4.43 6.76
C GLN A 88 -15.72 -4.86 7.61
N GLY A 89 -14.55 -4.24 7.40
CA GLY A 89 -13.34 -4.51 8.16
C GLY A 89 -12.17 -3.63 7.70
N ALA A 90 -10.96 -4.02 8.11
CA ALA A 90 -9.74 -3.31 7.80
C ALA A 90 -8.62 -4.25 7.35
N TRP A 91 -7.79 -3.78 6.42
CA TRP A 91 -6.51 -4.38 6.04
C TRP A 91 -5.38 -3.58 6.68
N VAL A 92 -4.72 -4.18 7.67
CA VAL A 92 -3.70 -3.52 8.49
C VAL A 92 -2.31 -4.01 8.08
N GLY A 93 -1.42 -3.08 7.74
CA GLY A 93 -0.04 -3.38 7.32
C GLY A 93 1.00 -2.90 8.34
N THR A 94 1.26 -1.58 8.37
CA THR A 94 2.36 -0.98 9.15
C THR A 94 2.40 -1.40 10.62
N ALA A 95 1.26 -1.59 11.28
CA ALA A 95 1.24 -2.04 12.68
C ALA A 95 1.84 -3.44 12.88
N PHE A 96 1.70 -4.35 11.90
CA PHE A 96 2.29 -5.69 11.97
C PHE A 96 3.78 -5.69 11.63
N LEU A 97 4.32 -4.61 11.06
CA LEU A 97 5.76 -4.50 10.81
C LEU A 97 6.57 -4.36 12.12
N THR A 98 5.92 -4.10 13.25
CA THR A 98 6.54 -4.05 14.58
C THR A 98 6.30 -5.32 15.41
N SER A 99 5.78 -6.39 14.81
CA SER A 99 5.62 -7.70 15.45
C SER A 99 6.96 -8.45 15.57
N GLU A 100 7.00 -9.49 16.40
CA GLU A 100 8.19 -10.35 16.53
C GLU A 100 8.41 -11.22 15.28
N GLU A 101 7.33 -11.56 14.57
CA GLU A 101 7.35 -12.40 13.37
C GLU A 101 7.77 -11.65 12.10
N THR A 102 7.97 -10.34 12.18
CA THR A 102 8.40 -9.54 11.03
C THR A 102 9.81 -9.93 10.58
N ASN A 103 10.06 -9.87 9.27
CA ASN A 103 11.38 -10.12 8.69
C ASN A 103 11.91 -8.87 7.93
N ILE A 104 11.48 -7.68 8.36
CA ILE A 104 12.05 -6.43 7.86
C ILE A 104 13.37 -6.14 8.57
N PRO A 105 14.30 -5.39 7.95
CA PRO A 105 15.50 -4.94 8.64
C PRO A 105 15.19 -4.19 9.94
N ASP A 106 15.99 -4.43 10.98
CA ASP A 106 15.82 -3.80 12.30
C ASP A 106 15.75 -2.28 12.20
N ASP A 107 16.59 -1.67 11.36
CA ASP A 107 16.59 -0.22 11.14
C ASP A 107 15.25 0.29 10.58
N HIS A 108 14.59 -0.48 9.70
CA HIS A 108 13.27 -0.12 9.19
C HIS A 108 12.20 -0.22 10.29
N GLN A 109 12.29 -1.25 11.13
CA GLN A 109 11.39 -1.39 12.27
C GLN A 109 11.60 -0.23 13.26
N GLN A 110 12.84 0.14 13.56
CA GLN A 110 13.16 1.28 14.42
C GLN A 110 12.69 2.62 13.82
N GLN A 111 12.78 2.80 12.50
CA GLN A 111 12.20 3.96 11.81
C GLN A 111 10.69 4.05 12.03
N ILE A 112 9.96 2.92 12.00
CA ILE A 112 8.51 2.90 12.28
C ILE A 112 8.22 3.21 13.74
N LEU A 113 8.99 2.64 14.67
CA LEU A 113 8.78 2.82 16.12
C LEU A 113 9.10 4.24 16.61
N ARG A 114 10.11 4.89 16.03
CA ARG A 114 10.58 6.22 16.47
C ARG A 114 10.06 7.37 15.60
N GLY A 115 9.68 7.07 14.37
CA GLY A 115 9.28 8.06 13.38
C GLY A 115 7.92 8.69 13.67
N GLN A 116 7.74 9.91 13.17
CA GLN A 116 6.47 10.62 13.15
C GLN A 116 5.77 10.41 11.81
N SER A 117 4.46 10.64 11.74
CA SER A 117 3.69 10.52 10.49
C SER A 117 4.26 11.36 9.35
N SER A 118 4.86 12.52 9.66
CA SER A 118 5.52 13.43 8.70
C SER A 118 6.81 12.87 8.09
N ASP A 119 7.45 11.89 8.74
CA ASP A 119 8.70 11.30 8.28
C ASP A 119 8.47 10.30 7.14
N PHE A 120 7.21 10.03 6.80
CA PHE A 120 6.83 9.13 5.72
C PHE A 120 6.04 9.90 4.67
N THR A 121 6.58 9.98 3.45
CA THR A 121 5.93 10.69 2.34
C THR A 121 5.85 9.80 1.11
N THR A 122 4.97 10.15 0.19
CA THR A 122 4.85 9.47 -1.08
C THR A 122 5.93 9.92 -2.06
N SER A 123 6.38 9.02 -2.92
CA SER A 123 7.35 9.30 -3.98
C SER A 123 7.29 8.21 -5.04
N LYS A 124 7.98 8.41 -6.17
CA LYS A 124 8.11 7.39 -7.22
C LYS A 124 9.53 6.80 -7.32
N PHE A 125 10.47 7.27 -6.51
CA PHE A 125 11.91 7.04 -6.74
C PHE A 125 12.34 5.58 -6.75
N MET A 126 11.76 4.68 -5.94
CA MET A 126 12.20 3.28 -5.94
C MET A 126 11.68 2.45 -7.13
N SER A 127 10.50 2.77 -7.68
CA SER A 127 9.79 1.83 -8.57
C SER A 127 9.08 2.47 -9.77
N GLY A 128 8.99 3.79 -9.81
CA GLY A 128 8.24 4.53 -10.82
C GLY A 128 6.75 4.64 -10.53
N LYS A 129 6.24 3.86 -9.57
CA LYS A 129 4.89 3.99 -9.01
C LYS A 129 4.92 4.71 -7.67
N ASN A 130 3.81 5.38 -7.39
CA ASN A 130 3.62 6.10 -6.13
C ASN A 130 3.70 5.10 -4.97
N GLN A 131 4.58 5.40 -4.01
CA GLN A 131 4.78 4.59 -2.83
C GLN A 131 5.08 5.47 -1.62
N ARG A 132 4.56 5.09 -0.45
CA ARG A 132 4.81 5.79 0.81
C ARG A 132 5.84 5.03 1.65
N SER A 133 6.92 5.70 2.00
CA SER A 133 8.04 5.15 2.77
C SER A 133 8.72 6.24 3.59
N TYR A 134 9.57 5.82 4.53
CA TYR A 134 10.39 6.71 5.33
C TYR A 134 11.26 7.65 4.46
N ASN A 135 11.46 8.87 4.93
CA ASN A 135 12.30 9.88 4.30
C ASN A 135 13.76 9.65 4.68
N ASN A 136 14.46 8.85 3.89
CA ASN A 136 15.89 8.63 4.05
C ASN A 136 16.74 9.55 3.15
N ALA A 137 18.05 9.57 3.38
CA ALA A 137 18.99 10.39 2.65
C ALA A 137 19.00 10.10 1.12
N VAL A 138 18.75 8.85 0.72
CA VAL A 138 18.72 8.45 -0.70
C VAL A 138 17.52 9.04 -1.41
N LYS A 139 16.34 8.98 -0.78
CA LYS A 139 15.11 9.57 -1.30
C LYS A 139 15.24 11.08 -1.43
N GLN A 140 15.86 11.73 -0.43
CA GLN A 140 16.12 13.17 -0.48
C GLN A 140 17.10 13.53 -1.60
N ALA A 141 18.25 12.83 -1.69
CA ALA A 141 19.22 13.04 -2.75
C ALA A 141 18.63 12.84 -4.15
N TRP A 142 17.73 11.86 -4.31
CA TRP A 142 17.01 11.68 -5.57
C TRP A 142 16.08 12.86 -5.87
N ALA A 143 15.33 13.36 -4.88
CA ALA A 143 14.48 14.54 -5.06
C ALA A 143 15.30 15.78 -5.42
N ASP A 144 16.44 16.00 -4.77
CA ASP A 144 17.33 17.14 -4.99
C ASP A 144 18.05 17.08 -6.34
N SER A 145 18.18 15.89 -6.94
CA SER A 145 18.81 15.72 -8.25
C SER A 145 18.06 16.40 -9.40
N GLY A 146 16.76 16.68 -9.22
CA GLY A 146 15.89 17.20 -10.28
C GLY A 146 15.58 16.21 -11.41
N LEU A 147 16.01 14.95 -11.28
CA LEU A 147 15.78 13.91 -12.29
C LEU A 147 14.32 13.43 -12.28
N GLU A 148 13.80 13.15 -13.47
CA GLU A 148 12.48 12.55 -13.60
C GLU A 148 12.50 11.05 -13.23
N ASN A 149 11.39 10.58 -12.67
CA ASN A 149 11.22 9.16 -12.40
C ASN A 149 10.81 8.43 -13.68
N LEU A 150 11.47 7.30 -13.96
CA LEU A 150 11.05 6.40 -15.03
C LEU A 150 9.75 5.70 -14.65
N ALA A 151 9.01 5.22 -15.66
CA ALA A 151 7.83 4.37 -15.42
C ALA A 151 8.24 3.00 -14.86
N MET A 152 7.35 2.35 -14.10
CA MET A 152 7.55 0.95 -13.70
C MET A 152 7.52 0.04 -14.95
N PRO A 153 8.45 -0.93 -15.09
CA PRO A 153 9.45 -1.37 -14.10
C PRO A 153 10.83 -0.70 -14.22
N LEU A 154 11.04 0.19 -15.19
CA LEU A 154 12.36 0.74 -15.52
C LEU A 154 13.04 1.45 -14.34
N GLN A 155 12.27 2.19 -13.54
CA GLN A 155 12.81 2.84 -12.34
C GLN A 155 13.32 1.81 -11.32
N GLY A 156 12.61 0.69 -11.14
CA GLY A 156 13.05 -0.37 -10.23
C GLY A 156 14.36 -1.01 -10.70
N ILE A 157 14.51 -1.23 -12.01
CA ILE A 157 15.74 -1.76 -12.62
C ILE A 157 16.90 -0.78 -12.40
N LEU A 158 16.67 0.52 -12.56
CA LEU A 158 17.68 1.55 -12.29
C LEU A 158 18.15 1.53 -10.82
N GLN A 159 17.22 1.32 -9.88
CA GLN A 159 17.50 1.32 -8.44
C GLN A 159 18.12 0.01 -7.94
N GLU A 160 18.07 -1.06 -8.73
CA GLU A 160 18.49 -2.39 -8.31
C GLU A 160 19.99 -2.48 -7.95
N PRO A 161 20.94 -1.99 -8.78
CA PRO A 161 22.37 -2.06 -8.44
C PRO A 161 22.69 -1.31 -7.15
N PHE A 162 22.08 -0.14 -6.95
CA PHE A 162 22.22 0.64 -5.72
C PHE A 162 21.69 -0.14 -4.50
N THR A 163 20.46 -0.64 -4.59
CA THR A 163 19.81 -1.40 -3.51
C THR A 163 20.63 -2.63 -3.13
N ARG A 164 21.16 -3.35 -4.13
CA ARG A 164 22.01 -4.53 -3.92
C ARG A 164 23.32 -4.17 -3.22
N ALA A 165 23.98 -3.10 -3.65
CA ALA A 165 25.23 -2.62 -3.04
C ALA A 165 25.04 -2.13 -1.61
N ALA A 166 23.95 -1.38 -1.34
CA ALA A 166 23.60 -0.91 0.00
C ALA A 166 23.36 -2.07 0.97
N LYS A 167 22.59 -3.08 0.54
CA LYS A 167 22.35 -4.30 1.32
C LYS A 167 23.62 -5.09 1.60
N ALA A 168 24.45 -5.31 0.57
CA ALA A 168 25.72 -6.02 0.74
C ALA A 168 26.68 -5.30 1.71
N ALA A 169 26.56 -3.98 1.84
CA ALA A 169 27.35 -3.17 2.77
C ALA A 169 26.71 -3.00 4.15
N GLY A 170 25.52 -3.55 4.43
CA GLY A 170 24.80 -3.33 5.68
C GLY A 170 24.37 -1.88 5.90
N ARG A 171 24.11 -1.14 4.80
CA ARG A 171 23.75 0.29 4.80
C ARG A 171 22.46 0.57 4.03
N TYR A 172 21.58 -0.42 3.99
CA TYR A 172 20.29 -0.30 3.30
C TYR A 172 19.23 0.33 4.20
#